data_AF-A0A7R9RVT6-F1
#
_entry.id   AF-A0A7R9RVT6-F1
#
_cell.length_a   1.000
_cell.length_b   1.000
_cell.length_c   1.000
_cell.angle_alpha   90.00
_cell.angle_beta   90.00
_cell.angle_gamma   90.00
#
_symmetry.space_group_name_H-M   'P 1'
#
loop_
_entity.id
_entity.type
_entity.pdbx_description
1 polymer ?
#
loop_
_entity_poly.entity_id
_entity_poly.type
_entity_poly.pdbx_seq_one_letter_code
_entity_poly.pdbx_strand_id
1 'polypeptide(L)'
;MVSSIQESIRDDTAKVESFIHESSELMKKEPQSVEEIGQCNAERAELLRREPEVLNINKNASDKYKVLSMWNETKTEHLKRIRHLWENYEEDKQHHESVLGSQIERIKEKLE
;
A
#
# COMPACT_ATOMS: atom_id res chain seq x y z
N MET A 1 11.11 1.88 28.19
CA MET A 1 10.06 1.00 27.63
C MET A 1 9.13 1.74 26.68
N VAL A 2 8.49 2.85 27.08
CA VAL A 2 7.60 3.63 26.18
C VAL A 2 8.34 4.17 24.95
N SER A 3 9.59 4.64 25.10
CA SER A 3 10.43 5.13 24.00
C SER A 3 10.71 4.07 22.93
N SER A 4 11.08 2.85 23.33
CA SER A 4 11.38 1.75 22.41
C SER A 4 10.14 1.26 21.63
N ILE A 5 8.96 1.28 22.26
CA ILE A 5 7.70 0.93 21.56
C ILE A 5 7.35 2.04 20.56
N GLN A 6 7.56 3.32 20.92
CA GLN A 6 7.33 4.44 20.02
C GLN A 6 8.27 4.43 18.80
N GLU A 7 9.54 4.09 18.98
CA GLU A 7 10.50 3.93 17.88
C GLU A 7 10.09 2.77 16.98
N SER A 8 9.79 1.60 17.55
CA SER A 8 9.35 0.45 16.74
C SER A 8 8.08 0.75 15.94
N ILE A 9 7.12 1.45 16.53
CA ILE A 9 5.91 1.88 15.85
C ILE A 9 6.22 2.85 14.71
N ARG A 10 7.13 3.80 14.92
CA ARG A 10 7.55 4.76 13.89
C ARG A 10 8.18 4.04 12.71
N ASP A 11 9.06 3.08 12.98
CA ASP A 11 9.72 2.30 11.94
C ASP A 11 8.74 1.42 11.17
N ASP A 12 7.80 0.77 11.87
CA ASP A 12 6.75 -0.02 11.23
C ASP A 12 5.84 0.85 10.37
N THR A 13 5.50 2.05 10.85
CA THR A 13 4.71 3.05 10.11
C THR A 13 5.43 3.48 8.84
N ALA A 14 6.71 3.84 8.95
CA ALA A 14 7.50 4.29 7.80
C ALA A 14 7.60 3.21 6.70
N LYS A 15 7.70 1.94 7.09
CA LYS A 15 7.70 0.81 6.14
C LYS A 15 6.37 0.68 5.40
N VAL A 16 5.25 0.81 6.13
CA VAL A 16 3.91 0.78 5.53
C VAL A 16 3.72 1.98 4.58
N GLU A 17 4.12 3.18 5.00
CA GLU A 17 4.03 4.39 4.17
C GLU A 17 4.89 4.30 2.89
N SER A 18 6.12 3.78 2.99
CA SER A 18 6.98 3.55 1.82
C SER A 18 6.35 2.56 0.84
N PHE A 19 5.80 1.45 1.34
CA PHE A 19 5.14 0.46 0.49
C PHE A 19 3.89 1.01 -0.21
N ILE A 20 3.06 1.77 0.51
CA ILE A 20 1.87 2.41 -0.06
C ILE A 20 2.29 3.42 -1.13
N HIS A 21 3.31 4.23 -0.87
CA HIS A 21 3.82 5.19 -1.85
C HIS A 21 4.36 4.50 -3.11
N GLU A 22 5.23 3.50 -2.96
CA GLU A 22 5.75 2.68 -4.08
C GLU A 22 4.61 2.07 -4.90
N SER A 23 3.59 1.52 -4.23
CA SER A 23 2.45 0.91 -4.89
C SER A 23 1.61 1.94 -5.64
N SER A 24 1.34 3.09 -5.03
CA SER A 24 0.56 4.16 -5.66
C SER A 24 1.25 4.71 -6.91
N GLU A 25 2.57 4.92 -6.87
CA GLU A 25 3.32 5.37 -8.05
C GLU A 25 3.31 4.33 -9.18
N LEU A 26 3.32 3.05 -8.84
CA LEU A 26 3.22 1.96 -9.80
C LEU A 26 1.83 1.90 -10.43
N MET A 27 0.78 2.11 -9.63
CA MET A 27 -0.61 2.10 -10.08
C MET A 27 -0.98 3.32 -10.93
N LYS A 28 -0.24 4.42 -10.84
CA LYS A 28 -0.38 5.60 -11.70
C LYS A 28 0.21 5.41 -13.09
N LYS A 29 1.03 4.37 -13.31
CA LYS A 29 1.59 4.10 -14.64
C LYS A 29 0.47 3.62 -15.56
N GLU A 30 0.31 4.31 -16.68
CA GLU A 30 -0.62 3.90 -17.74
C GLU A 30 0.16 3.29 -18.91
N PRO A 31 0.40 1.97 -18.95
CA PRO A 31 1.06 1.33 -20.08
C PRO A 31 0.38 1.66 -21.42
N GLN A 32 1.19 2.04 -22.40
CA GLN A 32 0.78 2.39 -23.76
C GLN A 32 1.21 1.34 -24.81
N SER A 33 1.95 0.31 -24.39
CA SER A 33 2.49 -0.75 -25.24
C SER A 33 2.41 -2.13 -24.58
N VAL A 34 2.54 -3.19 -25.39
CA VAL A 34 2.52 -4.58 -24.91
C VAL A 34 3.70 -4.86 -23.97
N GLU A 35 4.87 -4.31 -24.27
CA GLU A 35 6.07 -4.38 -23.44
C GLU A 35 5.84 -3.72 -22.07
N GLU A 36 5.24 -2.52 -22.04
CA GLU A 36 4.91 -1.82 -20.79
C GLU A 36 3.83 -2.55 -19.97
N ILE A 37 2.85 -3.19 -20.64
CA ILE A 37 1.89 -4.08 -19.96
C ILE A 37 2.63 -5.23 -19.27
N GLY A 38 3.56 -5.87 -19.97
CA GLY A 38 4.38 -6.96 -19.42
C GLY A 38 5.16 -6.51 -18.19
N GLN A 39 5.77 -5.33 -18.25
CA GLN A 39 6.50 -4.75 -17.13
C GLN A 39 5.59 -4.39 -15.96
N CYS A 40 4.45 -3.73 -16.19
CA CYS A 40 3.48 -3.41 -15.13
C CYS A 40 2.96 -4.69 -14.45
N ASN A 41 2.73 -5.76 -15.20
CA ASN A 41 2.31 -7.05 -14.64
C ASN A 41 3.39 -7.69 -13.74
N ALA A 42 4.66 -7.62 -14.15
CA ALA A 42 5.77 -8.15 -13.36
C ALA A 42 5.96 -7.33 -12.06
N GLU A 43 5.92 -6.01 -12.16
CA GLU A 43 6.02 -5.10 -11.02
C GLU A 43 4.83 -5.29 -10.05
N ARG A 44 3.63 -5.53 -10.57
CA ARG A 44 2.43 -5.88 -9.78
C ARG A 44 2.56 -7.22 -9.06
N ALA A 45 3.09 -8.25 -9.73
CA ALA A 45 3.30 -9.56 -9.12
C ALA A 45 4.24 -9.46 -7.90
N GLU A 46 5.26 -8.62 -8.00
CA GLU A 46 6.18 -8.35 -6.88
C GLU A 46 5.51 -7.59 -5.73
N LEU A 47 4.65 -6.61 -6.03
CA LEU A 47 3.84 -5.93 -5.00
C LEU A 47 2.96 -6.91 -4.23
N LEU A 48 2.23 -7.78 -4.94
CA LEU A 48 1.38 -8.81 -4.34
C LEU A 48 2.19 -9.83 -3.51
N ARG A 49 3.46 -10.07 -3.87
CA ARG A 49 4.36 -10.94 -3.11
C ARG A 49 4.79 -10.31 -1.77
N ARG A 50 5.01 -8.99 -1.74
CA ARG A 50 5.41 -8.23 -0.54
C ARG A 50 4.22 -7.85 0.35
N GLU A 51 3.01 -7.78 -0.21
CA GLU A 51 1.78 -7.39 0.49
C GLU A 51 1.52 -8.16 1.80
N PRO A 52 1.66 -9.50 1.90
CA PRO A 52 1.41 -10.23 3.15
C PRO A 52 2.35 -9.82 4.29
N GLU A 53 3.61 -9.51 3.97
CA GLU A 53 4.60 -9.06 4.95
C GLU A 53 4.22 -7.67 5.49
N VAL A 54 3.86 -6.74 4.60
CA VAL A 54 3.48 -5.38 4.99
C VAL A 54 2.15 -5.37 5.75
N LEU A 55 1.20 -6.22 5.38
CA LEU A 55 -0.04 -6.41 6.13
C LEU A 55 0.24 -6.88 7.57
N ASN A 56 1.20 -7.79 7.74
CA ASN A 56 1.62 -8.25 9.06
C ASN A 56 2.28 -7.14 9.88
N ILE A 57 3.13 -6.32 9.25
CA ILE A 57 3.73 -5.13 9.88
C ILE A 57 2.64 -4.14 10.31
N ASN A 58 1.65 -3.87 9.46
CA ASN A 58 0.55 -2.96 9.77
C ASN A 58 -0.32 -3.45 10.95
N LYS A 59 -0.62 -4.76 10.99
CA LYS A 59 -1.31 -5.39 12.13
C LYS A 59 -0.52 -5.27 13.41
N ASN A 60 0.78 -5.60 13.37
CA ASN A 60 1.66 -5.49 14.53
C ASN A 60 1.78 -4.04 15.04
N ALA A 61 1.88 -3.06 14.13
CA ALA A 61 1.88 -1.65 14.49
C ALA A 61 0.57 -1.25 15.17
N SER A 62 -0.57 -1.68 14.61
CA SER A 62 -1.91 -1.42 15.17
C SER A 62 -2.07 -1.99 16.59
N ASP A 63 -1.58 -3.21 16.82
CA ASP A 63 -1.62 -3.85 18.15
C ASP A 63 -0.75 -3.12 19.17
N LYS A 64 0.49 -2.74 18.80
CA LYS A 64 1.39 -1.96 19.65
C LYS A 64 0.79 -0.60 20.00
N TYR A 65 0.16 0.05 19.04
CA TYR A 65 -0.54 1.32 19.25
C TYR A 65 -1.76 1.17 20.16
N LYS A 66 -2.57 0.11 20.01
CA LYS A 66 -3.71 -0.19 20.90
C LYS A 66 -3.25 -0.35 22.34
N VAL A 67 -2.11 -1.02 22.55
CA VAL A 67 -1.48 -1.12 23.88
C VAL A 67 -1.05 0.25 24.37
N LEU A 68 -0.43 1.11 23.54
CA LEU A 68 -0.04 2.46 23.96
C LEU A 68 -1.23 3.40 24.22
N SER A 69 -2.32 3.30 23.46
CA SER A 69 -3.48 4.19 23.60
C SER A 69 -4.28 3.94 24.87
N MET A 70 -4.24 2.71 25.41
CA MET A 70 -4.79 2.42 26.75
C MET A 70 -4.09 3.21 27.86
N TRP A 71 -2.89 3.76 27.59
CA TRP A 71 -2.07 4.46 28.58
C TRP A 71 -1.95 5.97 28.31
N ASN A 72 -2.35 6.48 27.14
CA ASN A 72 -2.33 7.92 26.84
C ASN A 72 -3.21 8.28 25.62
N GLU A 73 -4.13 9.24 25.78
CA GLU A 73 -5.18 9.61 24.82
C GLU A 73 -4.63 10.36 23.58
N THR A 74 -3.49 11.05 23.71
CA THR A 74 -2.86 11.88 22.66
C THR A 74 -2.25 11.07 21.49
N LYS A 75 -2.21 9.73 21.57
CA LYS A 75 -1.56 8.85 20.57
C LYS A 75 -2.52 8.25 19.53
N THR A 76 -3.78 8.68 19.54
CA THR A 76 -4.84 8.19 18.65
C THR A 76 -4.77 8.75 17.22
N GLU A 77 -4.16 9.92 17.01
CA GLU A 77 -4.11 10.56 15.68
C GLU A 77 -3.19 9.86 14.67
N HIS A 78 -2.02 9.37 15.10
CA HIS A 78 -1.14 8.61 14.20
C HIS A 78 -1.75 7.28 13.74
N LEU A 79 -2.47 6.61 14.63
CA LEU A 79 -3.24 5.41 14.30
C LEU A 79 -4.30 5.67 13.24
N LYS A 80 -5.05 6.78 13.39
CA LYS A 80 -6.08 7.17 12.42
C LYS A 80 -5.46 7.44 11.05
N ARG A 81 -4.30 8.10 10.99
CA ARG A 81 -3.58 8.34 9.73
C ARG A 81 -3.19 7.03 9.02
N ILE A 82 -2.57 6.09 9.73
CA ILE A 82 -2.11 4.83 9.13
C ILE A 82 -3.29 4.01 8.64
N ARG A 83 -4.36 3.94 9.43
CA ARG A 83 -5.59 3.25 9.04
C ARG A 83 -6.15 3.86 7.75
N HIS A 84 -6.24 5.18 7.68
CA HIS A 84 -6.73 5.87 6.50
C HIS A 84 -5.85 5.64 5.27
N LEU A 85 -4.52 5.68 5.42
CA LEU A 85 -3.60 5.38 4.32
C LEU A 85 -3.77 3.93 3.81
N TRP A 86 -3.99 2.99 4.73
CA TRP A 86 -4.24 1.59 4.36
C TRP A 86 -5.60 1.39 3.67
N GLU A 87 -6.65 2.05 4.15
CA GLU A 87 -7.97 2.05 3.53
C GLU A 87 -7.90 2.60 2.10
N ASN A 88 -7.22 3.74 1.90
CA ASN A 88 -7.02 4.33 0.57
C ASN A 88 -6.22 3.39 -0.35
N TYR A 89 -5.20 2.69 0.18
CA TYR A 89 -4.44 1.71 -0.59
C TYR A 89 -5.30 0.54 -1.09
N GLU A 90 -6.20 0.02 -0.24
CA GLU A 90 -7.10 -1.07 -0.64
C GLU A 90 -8.11 -0.59 -1.71
N GLU A 91 -8.58 0.66 -1.61
CA GLU A 91 -9.42 1.29 -2.64
C GLU A 91 -8.67 1.48 -3.97
N ASP A 92 -7.44 2.02 -3.92
CA ASP A 92 -6.58 2.22 -5.10
C ASP A 92 -6.29 0.89 -5.82
N LYS A 93 -6.07 -0.18 -5.05
CA LYS A 93 -5.87 -1.54 -5.57
C LYS A 93 -7.07 -2.06 -6.35
N GLN A 94 -8.29 -1.85 -5.84
CA GLN A 94 -9.52 -2.23 -6.54
C GLN A 94 -9.71 -1.41 -7.82
N HIS A 95 -9.37 -0.13 -7.79
CA HIS A 95 -9.45 0.73 -8.98
C HIS A 95 -8.43 0.34 -10.05
N HIS A 96 -7.20 0.00 -9.65
CA HIS A 96 -6.10 -0.30 -10.57
C HIS A 96 -6.37 -1.54 -11.46
N GLU A 97 -7.07 -2.57 -10.97
CA GLU A 97 -7.46 -3.71 -11.81
C GLU A 97 -8.37 -3.30 -12.98
N SER A 98 -9.32 -2.40 -12.71
CA SER A 98 -10.23 -1.87 -13.73
C SER A 98 -9.49 -1.01 -14.75
N VAL A 99 -8.50 -0.23 -14.31
CA VAL A 99 -7.69 0.64 -15.17
C VAL A 99 -6.83 -0.18 -16.12
N LEU A 100 -6.11 -1.21 -15.62
CA LEU A 100 -5.30 -2.10 -16.46
C LEU A 100 -6.15 -2.85 -17.49
N GLY A 101 -7.32 -3.37 -17.09
CA GLY A 101 -8.25 -4.03 -18.02
C GLY A 101 -8.64 -3.11 -19.17
N SER A 102 -9.03 -1.87 -18.85
CA SER A 102 -9.41 -0.86 -19.84
C SER A 102 -8.27 -0.44 -20.77
N GLN A 103 -7.02 -0.49 -20.29
CA GLN A 103 -5.85 -0.16 -21.11
C GLN A 103 -5.48 -1.30 -22.07
N ILE A 104 -5.63 -2.56 -21.61
CA ILE A 104 -5.44 -3.73 -22.47
C ILE A 104 -6.45 -3.73 -23.63
N GLU A 105 -7.72 -3.39 -23.36
CA GLU A 105 -8.75 -3.27 -24.40
C GLU A 105 -8.39 -2.17 -25.42
N ARG A 106 -8.03 -0.97 -24.96
CA ARG A 106 -7.60 0.14 -25.84
C ARG A 106 -6.39 -0.20 -26.70
N ILE A 107 -5.44 -0.98 -26.19
CA ILE A 107 -4.27 -1.41 -26.97
C ILE A 107 -4.66 -2.44 -28.02
N LYS A 108 -5.56 -3.38 -27.69
CA LYS A 108 -6.09 -4.34 -28.68
C LYS A 108 -6.81 -3.65 -29.82
N GLU A 109 -7.67 -2.67 -29.54
CA GLU A 109 -8.38 -1.89 -30.56
C GLU A 109 -7.45 -1.13 -31.51
N LYS A 110 -6.25 -0.73 -31.06
CA LYS A 110 -5.24 -0.08 -31.91
C LYS A 110 -4.47 -1.07 -32.81
N LEU A 111 -4.52 -2.36 -32.51
CA LEU A 111 -3.80 -3.42 -33.22
C LEU A 111 -4.69 -4.17 -34.23
N GLU A 112 -6.01 -3.98 -34.18
CA GLU A 112 -6.99 -4.43 -35.18
C GLU A 112 -7.16 -3.41 -36.33
#